data_AF-A0A7C6T7D2-F1
#
_entry.id   AF-A0A7C6T7D2-F1
#
_cell.length_a   1.000
_cell.length_b   1.000
_cell.length_c   1.000
_cell.angle_alpha   90.00
_cell.angle_beta   90.00
_cell.angle_gamma   90.00
#
_symmetry.space_group_name_H-M   'P 1'
#
loop_
_entity.id
_entity.type
_entity.pdbx_description
1 polymer ?
#
loop_
_entity_poly.entity_id
_entity_poly.type
_entity_poly.pdbx_seq_one_letter_code
_entity_poly.pdbx_strand_id
1 'polypeptide(L)'
;MCKDNLESSSEINVSELAVDLEKNENNDEVFEGRPRRRRGHVNYGDLRVIKTARDEQSINQAVEEGFFPLIKPVLPSNEIRSKYAVFQNPETGEIRVTGDLRARNREPGFEEVIGFTFYYPHSFTSPFAAYLLPADLKVGERVYLEDIIEDIVGRRWNQGDTYRLNAYEAIWNGEGFEIQFQPPQYDVIG
;
A
#
# COMPACT_ATOMS: atom_id res chain seq x y z
N MET A 1 65.64 34.55 -0.46
CA MET A 1 65.02 34.40 0.87
C MET A 1 63.73 33.61 0.64
N CYS A 2 63.70 32.27 0.70
CA CYS A 2 63.84 31.39 1.90
C CYS A 2 63.03 31.96 3.07
N LYS A 3 62.02 31.30 3.65
CA LYS A 3 61.90 29.86 3.95
C LYS A 3 60.43 29.38 3.99
N ASP A 4 60.33 28.09 3.75
CA ASP A 4 59.39 27.05 4.18
C ASP A 4 58.43 27.37 5.35
N ASN A 5 57.22 26.80 5.27
CA ASN A 5 56.74 25.84 6.28
C ASN A 5 55.57 25.00 5.72
N LEU A 6 55.86 23.72 5.48
CA LEU A 6 54.91 22.61 5.55
C LEU A 6 54.67 22.28 7.03
N GLU A 7 53.44 21.86 7.34
CA GLU A 7 52.98 20.89 8.35
C GLU A 7 51.49 21.21 8.62
N SER A 8 50.56 20.30 8.86
CA SER A 8 50.59 18.85 9.02
C SER A 8 49.14 18.37 8.87
N SER A 9 49.01 17.16 8.36
CA SER A 9 47.80 16.35 8.25
C SER A 9 46.99 16.28 9.55
N SER A 10 45.67 16.21 9.42
CA SER A 10 44.87 15.35 10.30
C SER A 10 43.78 14.69 9.47
N GLU A 11 44.06 13.43 9.11
CA GLU A 11 43.09 12.45 8.66
C GLU A 11 42.05 12.32 9.79
N ILE A 12 40.78 12.54 9.48
CA ILE A 12 39.71 12.21 10.41
C ILE A 12 39.59 10.69 10.42
N ASN A 13 40.09 10.10 11.50
CA ASN A 13 40.00 8.68 11.78
C ASN A 13 38.52 8.30 11.98
N VAL A 14 37.91 7.66 10.98
CA VAL A 14 36.49 7.29 10.94
C VAL A 14 36.15 6.09 11.85
N SER A 15 37.05 5.66 12.73
CA SER A 15 36.91 4.45 13.55
C SER A 15 36.60 4.68 15.04
N GLU A 16 36.29 5.92 15.47
CA GLU A 16 36.11 6.22 16.91
C GLU A 16 34.87 7.08 17.28
N LEU A 17 33.82 7.07 16.45
CA LEU A 17 32.49 7.62 16.79
C LEU A 17 31.40 6.54 16.62
N ALA A 18 31.60 5.42 17.30
CA ALA A 18 30.64 4.33 17.39
C ALA A 18 30.39 4.01 18.87
N VAL A 19 29.75 4.93 19.59
CA VAL A 19 29.09 4.63 20.87
C VAL A 19 27.90 5.60 21.02
N ASP A 20 26.71 5.01 21.23
CA ASP A 20 25.47 5.63 21.71
C ASP A 20 24.62 6.50 20.78
N LEU A 21 23.96 5.86 19.79
CA LEU A 21 22.63 6.27 19.34
C LEU A 21 21.74 5.04 19.06
N GLU A 22 21.66 4.12 20.03
CA GLU A 22 20.49 3.25 20.18
C GLU A 22 19.54 3.88 21.20
N LYS A 23 18.34 4.23 20.69
CA LYS A 23 17.07 4.57 21.36
C LYS A 23 16.49 5.89 20.82
N ASN A 24 15.81 5.78 19.68
CA ASN A 24 14.72 6.71 19.38
C ASN A 24 13.64 5.99 18.56
N GLU A 25 13.09 4.92 19.14
CA GLU A 25 11.71 4.53 18.83
C GLU A 25 10.78 5.56 19.47
N ASN A 26 9.71 5.92 18.75
CA ASN A 26 8.63 6.86 19.10
C ASN A 26 8.82 8.31 18.65
N ASN A 27 8.60 8.55 17.35
CA ASN A 27 8.03 9.81 16.87
C ASN A 27 6.81 9.50 15.99
N ASP A 28 5.75 9.02 16.64
CA ASP A 28 4.40 9.13 16.10
C ASP A 28 3.94 10.58 16.30
N GLU A 29 3.91 11.37 15.22
CA GLU A 29 3.31 12.69 15.25
C GLU A 29 1.82 12.60 15.63
N VAL A 30 1.51 13.26 16.74
CA VAL A 30 0.17 13.41 17.32
C VAL A 30 -0.66 14.31 16.41
N PHE A 31 -1.47 13.72 15.54
CA PHE A 31 -2.59 14.41 14.90
C PHE A 31 -3.83 14.25 15.79
N GLU A 32 -4.16 15.28 16.56
CA GLU A 32 -5.38 15.31 17.38
C GLU A 32 -6.63 15.21 16.50
N GLY A 33 -7.19 14.01 16.40
CA GLY A 33 -8.35 13.75 15.55
C GLY A 33 -8.86 12.32 15.61
N ARG A 34 -9.51 11.98 16.73
CA ARG A 34 -10.20 10.70 17.02
C ARG A 34 -9.28 9.47 17.12
N PRO A 35 -9.45 8.60 18.13
CA PRO A 35 -8.70 7.36 18.21
C PRO A 35 -8.98 6.53 16.95
N ARG A 36 -7.92 6.22 16.19
CA ARG A 36 -7.97 5.18 15.15
C ARG A 36 -8.46 3.91 15.83
N ARG A 37 -9.65 3.43 15.44
CA ARG A 37 -10.17 2.15 15.89
C ARG A 37 -9.05 1.12 15.68
N ARG A 38 -8.59 0.47 16.75
CA ARG A 38 -7.72 -0.71 16.65
C ARG A 38 -8.30 -1.58 15.53
N ARG A 39 -7.50 -1.94 14.52
CA ARG A 39 -7.91 -2.88 13.48
C ARG A 39 -8.56 -4.05 14.20
N GLY A 40 -9.88 -4.19 14.06
CA GLY A 40 -10.59 -5.32 14.61
C GLY A 40 -9.93 -6.56 14.03
N HIS A 41 -9.58 -7.51 14.89
CA HIS A 41 -9.25 -8.85 14.44
C HIS A 41 -10.46 -9.31 13.64
N VAL A 42 -10.31 -9.43 12.32
CA VAL A 42 -11.45 -9.83 11.50
C VAL A 42 -11.60 -11.33 11.75
N ASN A 43 -12.69 -11.68 12.43
CA ASN A 43 -13.02 -13.06 12.70
C ASN A 43 -13.63 -13.65 11.43
N TYR A 44 -12.81 -14.26 10.59
CA TYR A 44 -13.20 -14.89 9.32
C TYR A 44 -13.92 -16.24 9.51
N GLY A 45 -14.37 -16.54 10.73
CA GLY A 45 -14.82 -17.87 11.13
C GLY A 45 -13.67 -18.88 11.14
N ASP A 46 -14.03 -20.17 11.09
CA ASP A 46 -13.08 -21.29 11.00
C ASP A 46 -12.52 -21.51 9.57
N LEU A 47 -12.58 -20.48 8.70
CA LEU A 47 -12.09 -20.58 7.33
C LEU A 47 -10.57 -20.66 7.30
N ARG A 48 -10.06 -21.58 6.50
CA ARG A 48 -8.64 -21.65 6.16
C ARG A 48 -8.22 -20.36 5.44
N VAL A 49 -7.11 -19.78 5.87
CA VAL A 49 -6.52 -18.58 5.25
C VAL A 49 -5.53 -18.99 4.18
N ILE A 50 -5.70 -18.44 2.97
CA ILE A 50 -4.73 -18.53 1.88
C ILE A 50 -3.92 -17.25 1.85
N LYS A 51 -2.60 -17.42 1.90
CA LYS A 51 -1.63 -16.33 1.89
C LYS A 51 -1.24 -15.92 0.48
N THR A 52 -0.68 -14.73 0.35
CA THR A 52 -0.20 -14.18 -0.93
C THR A 52 1.26 -13.76 -0.83
N ALA A 53 2.09 -14.24 -1.75
CA ALA A 53 3.47 -13.83 -1.92
C ALA A 53 3.59 -12.83 -3.09
N ARG A 54 4.39 -11.77 -2.92
CA ARG A 54 4.43 -10.58 -3.82
C ARG A 54 5.80 -10.36 -4.47
N ASP A 55 6.75 -11.25 -4.23
CA ASP A 55 8.09 -11.23 -4.81
C ASP A 55 8.62 -12.64 -5.03
N GLU A 56 9.64 -12.76 -5.87
CA GLU A 56 10.24 -14.05 -6.24
C GLU A 56 10.76 -14.82 -5.02
N GLN A 57 11.40 -14.12 -4.07
CA GLN A 57 12.01 -14.75 -2.90
C GLN A 57 10.95 -15.41 -2.01
N SER A 58 9.86 -14.69 -1.68
CA SER A 58 8.77 -15.21 -0.86
C SER A 58 7.99 -16.33 -1.56
N ILE A 59 7.86 -16.27 -2.89
CA ILE A 59 7.24 -17.36 -3.67
C ILE A 59 8.10 -18.63 -3.58
N ASN A 60 9.41 -18.52 -3.79
CA ASN A 60 10.31 -19.67 -3.72
C ASN A 60 10.41 -20.25 -2.30
N GLN A 61 10.42 -19.40 -1.28
CA GLN A 61 10.39 -19.84 0.12
C GLN A 61 9.13 -20.68 0.41
N ALA A 62 7.96 -20.27 -0.10
CA ALA A 62 6.73 -21.02 0.08
C ALA A 62 6.76 -22.41 -0.60
N VAL A 63 7.48 -22.55 -1.71
CA VAL A 63 7.69 -23.86 -2.36
C VAL A 63 8.51 -24.78 -1.45
N GLU A 64 9.57 -24.27 -0.82
CA GLU A 64 10.37 -25.04 0.15
C GLU A 64 9.53 -25.49 1.35
N GLU A 65 8.54 -24.69 1.74
CA GLU A 65 7.58 -25.00 2.81
C GLU A 65 6.46 -25.96 2.36
N GLY A 66 6.42 -26.37 1.09
CA GLY A 66 5.47 -27.34 0.56
C GLY A 66 4.17 -26.76 0.00
N PHE A 67 4.10 -25.43 -0.19
CA PHE A 67 2.99 -24.80 -0.91
C PHE A 67 3.18 -24.87 -2.43
N PHE A 68 2.07 -24.93 -3.15
CA PHE A 68 2.06 -24.73 -4.58
C PHE A 68 1.70 -23.26 -4.89
N PRO A 69 2.56 -22.47 -5.55
CA PRO A 69 2.27 -21.09 -5.87
C PRO A 69 1.37 -20.98 -7.10
N LEU A 70 0.15 -20.49 -6.92
CA LEU A 70 -0.73 -20.10 -8.03
C LEU A 70 -0.38 -18.68 -8.49
N ILE A 71 0.52 -18.59 -9.47
CA ILE A 71 1.04 -17.32 -9.98
C ILE A 71 -0.03 -16.59 -10.81
N LYS A 72 -0.15 -15.27 -10.57
CA LYS A 72 -1.05 -14.36 -11.28
C LYS A 72 -0.31 -13.05 -11.63
N PRO A 73 -0.60 -12.45 -12.80
CA PRO A 73 -0.14 -11.10 -13.10
C PRO A 73 -0.87 -10.09 -12.20
N VAL A 74 -0.16 -9.02 -11.83
CA VAL A 74 -0.76 -7.87 -11.16
C VAL A 74 -1.16 -6.86 -12.22
N LEU A 75 -2.47 -6.69 -12.43
CA LEU A 75 -3.03 -5.83 -13.47
C LEU A 75 -3.78 -4.66 -12.82
N PRO A 76 -3.25 -3.43 -12.87
CA PRO A 76 -3.94 -2.26 -12.35
C PRO A 76 -5.28 -2.04 -13.04
N SER A 77 -6.35 -1.87 -12.25
CA SER A 77 -7.65 -1.46 -12.79
C SER A 77 -7.74 0.06 -12.91
N ASN A 78 -8.19 0.55 -14.07
CA ASN A 78 -8.51 1.97 -14.26
C ASN A 78 -9.72 2.43 -13.43
N GLU A 79 -10.49 1.47 -12.88
CA GLU A 79 -11.58 1.77 -11.96
C GLU A 79 -11.11 2.07 -10.55
N ILE A 80 -9.92 1.61 -10.13
CA ILE A 80 -9.35 1.88 -8.81
C ILE A 80 -8.57 3.19 -8.90
N ARG A 81 -9.00 4.18 -8.12
CA ARG A 81 -8.43 5.51 -8.19
C ARG A 81 -8.62 6.30 -6.91
N SER A 82 -7.61 7.10 -6.60
CA SER A 82 -7.67 8.12 -5.57
C SER A 82 -7.61 9.50 -6.22
N LYS A 83 -8.45 10.41 -5.72
CA LYS A 83 -8.47 11.79 -6.15
C LYS A 83 -7.34 12.60 -5.50
N TYR A 84 -6.79 13.55 -6.25
CA TYR A 84 -5.85 14.54 -5.74
C TYR A 84 -5.93 15.85 -6.54
N ALA A 85 -5.43 16.92 -5.95
CA ALA A 85 -5.08 18.19 -6.57
C ALA A 85 -3.77 18.68 -5.95
N VAL A 86 -3.01 19.49 -6.69
CA VAL A 86 -1.75 20.09 -6.24
C VAL A 86 -1.83 21.59 -6.34
N PHE A 87 -1.54 22.25 -5.23
CA PHE A 87 -1.42 23.69 -5.12
C PHE A 87 0.03 24.05 -4.82
N GLN A 88 0.49 25.19 -5.32
CA GLN A 88 1.85 25.68 -5.12
C GLN A 88 1.83 27.16 -4.72
N ASN A 89 2.64 27.52 -3.73
CA ASN A 89 2.90 28.93 -3.43
C ASN A 89 3.89 29.48 -4.47
N PRO A 90 3.52 30.49 -5.27
CA PRO A 90 4.38 31.00 -6.34
C PRO A 90 5.61 31.77 -5.84
N GLU A 91 5.60 32.24 -4.58
CA GLU A 91 6.72 32.97 -3.97
C GLU A 91 7.78 32.04 -3.39
N THR A 92 7.36 30.96 -2.72
CA THR A 92 8.26 30.04 -2.01
C THR A 92 8.54 28.75 -2.77
N GLY A 93 7.65 28.36 -3.69
CA GLY A 93 7.67 27.08 -4.40
C GLY A 93 7.14 25.90 -3.59
N GLU A 94 6.73 26.09 -2.34
CA GLU A 94 6.14 25.04 -1.50
C GLU A 94 4.86 24.46 -2.12
N ILE A 95 4.65 23.16 -1.97
CA ILE A 95 3.48 22.46 -2.50
C ILE A 95 2.56 21.93 -1.40
N ARG A 96 1.26 21.83 -1.74
CA ARG A 96 0.22 21.20 -0.95
C ARG A 96 -0.59 20.24 -1.82
N VAL A 97 -0.82 19.03 -1.31
CA VAL A 97 -1.61 18.00 -2.00
C VAL A 97 -2.88 17.73 -1.21
N THR A 98 -4.03 17.69 -1.86
CA THR A 98 -5.32 17.42 -1.20
C THR A 98 -6.22 16.53 -2.04
N GLY A 99 -6.95 15.64 -1.38
CA GLY A 99 -8.04 14.85 -1.96
C GLY A 99 -9.45 15.36 -1.58
N ASP A 100 -9.55 16.39 -0.73
CA ASP A 100 -10.85 16.95 -0.32
C ASP A 100 -11.25 18.09 -1.26
N LEU A 101 -12.37 17.91 -2.00
CA LEU A 101 -12.93 18.93 -2.90
C LEU A 101 -13.21 20.25 -2.17
N ARG A 102 -13.43 20.23 -0.86
CA ARG A 102 -13.70 21.41 -0.04
C ARG A 102 -12.46 22.28 0.21
N ALA A 103 -11.26 21.78 -0.09
CA ALA A 103 -10.01 22.48 0.12
C ALA A 103 -9.66 23.49 -0.99
N ARG A 104 -10.35 23.43 -2.14
CA ARG A 104 -10.07 24.22 -3.36
C ARG A 104 -9.86 25.73 -3.15
N ASN A 105 -10.40 26.31 -2.08
CA ASN A 105 -10.40 27.76 -1.82
C ASN A 105 -9.92 28.14 -0.41
N ARG A 106 -9.11 27.32 0.28
CA ARG A 106 -8.87 27.50 1.73
C ARG A 106 -7.53 28.12 2.12
N GLU A 107 -6.50 28.08 1.28
CA GLU A 107 -5.16 28.56 1.67
C GLU A 107 -4.76 29.81 0.89
N PRO A 108 -4.73 30.99 1.55
CA PRO A 108 -4.20 32.21 0.96
C PRO A 108 -2.74 32.01 0.52
N GLY A 109 -2.39 32.50 -0.68
CA GLY A 109 -1.02 32.45 -1.20
C GLY A 109 -0.66 31.17 -1.95
N PHE A 110 -1.58 30.22 -2.11
CA PHE A 110 -1.39 29.03 -2.94
C PHE A 110 -2.26 29.10 -4.20
N GLU A 111 -1.67 28.73 -5.34
CA GLU A 111 -2.33 28.66 -6.64
C GLU A 111 -2.47 27.21 -7.10
N GLU A 112 -3.56 26.88 -7.81
CA GLU A 112 -3.78 25.54 -8.35
C GLU A 112 -2.85 25.30 -9.55
N VAL A 113 -2.00 24.26 -9.46
CA VAL A 113 -1.08 23.87 -10.55
C VAL A 113 -1.57 22.58 -11.22
N ILE A 114 -2.10 21.65 -10.44
CA ILE A 114 -2.80 20.45 -10.95
C ILE A 114 -4.20 20.44 -10.34
N GLY A 115 -5.21 20.65 -11.19
CA GLY A 115 -6.60 20.56 -10.78
C GLY A 115 -7.00 19.14 -10.38
N PHE A 116 -8.17 19.03 -9.75
CA PHE A 116 -8.66 17.73 -9.26
C PHE A 116 -8.69 16.68 -10.36
N THR A 117 -7.86 15.64 -10.18
CA THR A 117 -7.73 14.51 -11.07
C THR A 117 -7.51 13.23 -10.26
N PHE A 118 -7.27 12.12 -10.93
CA PHE A 118 -7.20 10.78 -10.34
C PHE A 118 -5.88 10.11 -10.66
N TYR A 119 -5.42 9.26 -9.74
CA TYR A 119 -4.28 8.37 -9.95
C TYR A 119 -4.58 6.99 -9.36
N TYR A 120 -3.84 5.98 -9.81
CA TYR A 120 -3.87 4.64 -9.23
C TYR A 120 -3.02 4.61 -7.95
N PRO A 121 -3.60 4.36 -6.75
CA PRO A 121 -2.93 4.60 -5.48
C PRO A 121 -2.09 3.43 -4.95
N HIS A 122 -1.99 2.32 -5.70
CA HIS A 122 -1.25 1.15 -5.26
C HIS A 122 0.06 1.01 -6.04
N SER A 123 1.08 0.54 -5.34
CA SER A 123 2.36 0.13 -5.91
C SER A 123 2.68 -1.25 -5.34
N PHE A 124 3.15 -2.15 -6.19
CA PHE A 124 3.50 -3.51 -5.82
C PHE A 124 4.96 -3.76 -6.17
N THR A 125 5.63 -4.57 -5.35
CA THR A 125 7.05 -4.91 -5.52
C THR A 125 7.33 -5.57 -6.87
N SER A 126 6.44 -6.46 -7.29
CA SER A 126 6.57 -7.22 -8.53
C SER A 126 5.32 -7.07 -9.40
N PRO A 127 5.45 -7.21 -10.73
CA PRO A 127 4.32 -7.23 -11.66
C PRO A 127 3.54 -8.56 -11.63
N PHE A 128 3.86 -9.44 -10.68
CA PHE A 128 3.22 -10.72 -10.44
C PHE A 128 3.14 -10.99 -8.93
N ALA A 129 2.26 -11.90 -8.55
CA ALA A 129 2.11 -12.40 -7.20
C ALA A 129 1.62 -13.86 -7.26
N ALA A 130 1.60 -14.57 -6.13
CA ALA A 130 1.05 -15.91 -6.08
C ALA A 130 0.21 -16.14 -4.83
N TYR A 131 -0.92 -16.82 -5.01
CA TYR A 131 -1.63 -17.43 -3.89
C TYR A 131 -0.90 -18.71 -3.47
N LEU A 132 -0.69 -18.90 -2.17
CA LEU A 132 0.06 -20.04 -1.63
C LEU A 132 -0.91 -21.19 -1.31
N LEU A 133 -1.00 -22.16 -2.22
CA LEU A 133 -1.96 -23.25 -2.10
C LEU A 133 -1.39 -24.39 -1.24
N PRO A 134 -2.05 -24.78 -0.14
CA PRO A 134 -1.66 -25.96 0.61
C PRO A 134 -2.00 -27.23 -0.21
N ALA A 135 -1.16 -28.26 -0.08
CA ALA A 135 -1.27 -29.49 -0.89
C ALA A 135 -2.59 -30.26 -0.71
N ASP A 136 -3.30 -30.04 0.40
CA ASP A 136 -4.57 -30.69 0.73
C ASP A 136 -5.81 -29.86 0.39
N LEU A 137 -5.66 -28.71 -0.31
CA LEU A 137 -6.76 -27.85 -0.72
C LEU A 137 -7.73 -28.58 -1.65
N LYS A 138 -9.03 -28.58 -1.33
CA LYS A 138 -10.05 -29.33 -2.09
C LYS A 138 -10.87 -28.44 -3.01
N VAL A 139 -11.23 -28.94 -4.19
CA VAL A 139 -12.22 -28.27 -5.05
C VAL A 139 -13.53 -28.11 -4.29
N GLY A 140 -14.11 -26.91 -4.35
CA GLY A 140 -15.29 -26.51 -3.59
C GLY A 140 -14.99 -26.02 -2.17
N GLU A 141 -13.74 -26.05 -1.72
CA GLU A 141 -13.37 -25.53 -0.40
C GLU A 141 -13.52 -24.01 -0.36
N ARG A 142 -14.26 -23.54 0.64
CA ARG A 142 -14.39 -22.12 0.96
C ARG A 142 -13.21 -21.71 1.83
N VAL A 143 -12.50 -20.68 1.41
CA VAL A 143 -11.31 -20.16 2.09
C VAL A 143 -11.42 -18.65 2.23
N TYR A 144 -10.54 -18.09 3.04
CA TYR A 144 -10.33 -16.64 3.12
C TYR A 144 -9.03 -16.26 2.42
N LEU A 145 -9.10 -15.37 1.43
CA LEU A 145 -7.91 -14.78 0.80
C LEU A 145 -7.50 -13.55 1.61
N GLU A 146 -6.34 -13.60 2.28
CA GLU A 146 -5.88 -12.49 3.14
C GLU A 146 -5.43 -11.25 2.35
N ASP A 147 -5.00 -11.48 1.10
CA ASP A 147 -4.60 -10.44 0.17
C ASP A 147 -4.93 -10.90 -1.26
N ILE A 148 -6.05 -10.43 -1.79
CA ILE A 148 -6.46 -10.69 -3.17
C ILE A 148 -5.42 -10.09 -4.11
N ILE A 149 -5.09 -10.75 -5.22
CA ILE A 149 -4.15 -10.24 -6.25
C ILE A 149 -4.87 -9.37 -7.27
N GLU A 150 -6.08 -9.76 -7.64
CA GLU A 150 -6.93 -9.07 -8.61
C GLU A 150 -7.37 -7.68 -8.12
N ASP A 151 -7.47 -6.74 -9.06
CA ASP A 151 -7.88 -5.37 -8.80
C ASP A 151 -9.41 -5.22 -8.88
N ILE A 152 -10.08 -5.74 -7.86
CA ILE A 152 -11.54 -5.68 -7.72
C ILE A 152 -11.92 -4.43 -6.91
N VAL A 153 -12.94 -3.69 -7.34
CA VAL A 153 -13.46 -2.54 -6.58
C VAL A 153 -14.26 -3.05 -5.38
N GLY A 154 -13.72 -2.88 -4.18
CA GLY A 154 -14.37 -3.26 -2.92
C GLY A 154 -15.27 -2.17 -2.34
N ARG A 155 -14.98 -0.90 -2.63
CA ARG A 155 -15.77 0.24 -2.13
C ARG A 155 -15.66 1.44 -3.04
N ARG A 156 -16.75 2.22 -3.14
CA ARG A 156 -16.76 3.55 -3.77
C ARG A 156 -17.07 4.61 -2.72
N TRP A 157 -16.38 5.74 -2.77
CA TRP A 157 -16.71 6.95 -2.02
C TRP A 157 -17.54 7.87 -2.92
N ASN A 158 -18.57 8.52 -2.38
CA ASN A 158 -19.47 9.44 -3.08
C ASN A 158 -18.81 10.71 -3.68
N GLN A 159 -17.48 10.83 -3.63
CA GLN A 159 -16.68 11.96 -4.13
C GLN A 159 -15.63 11.47 -5.15
N GLY A 160 -15.82 10.28 -5.71
CA GLY A 160 -15.10 9.76 -6.86
C GLY A 160 -14.03 8.70 -6.56
N ASP A 161 -13.58 8.59 -5.31
CA ASP A 161 -12.57 7.60 -4.92
C ASP A 161 -13.14 6.18 -4.95
N THR A 162 -12.30 5.24 -5.35
CA THR A 162 -12.65 3.82 -5.47
C THR A 162 -11.50 3.00 -4.92
N TYR A 163 -11.82 2.10 -4.00
CA TYR A 163 -10.85 1.36 -3.23
C TYR A 163 -10.86 -0.11 -3.63
N ARG A 164 -9.66 -0.67 -3.74
CA ARG A 164 -9.42 -2.09 -3.97
C ARG A 164 -10.03 -2.95 -2.86
N LEU A 165 -10.61 -4.09 -3.23
CA LEU A 165 -10.99 -5.15 -2.32
C LEU A 165 -9.73 -5.90 -1.90
N ASN A 166 -9.27 -5.66 -0.67
CA ASN A 166 -8.00 -6.22 -0.23
C ASN A 166 -8.09 -7.71 0.08
N ALA A 167 -9.20 -8.18 0.64
CA ALA A 167 -9.30 -9.51 1.20
C ALA A 167 -10.77 -9.94 1.29
N TYR A 168 -11.08 -11.19 0.95
CA TYR A 168 -12.45 -11.69 0.95
C TYR A 168 -12.51 -13.22 0.90
N GLU A 169 -13.69 -13.77 1.17
CA GLU A 169 -13.95 -15.20 0.97
C GLU A 169 -13.92 -15.58 -0.52
N ALA A 170 -13.39 -16.76 -0.81
CA ALA A 170 -13.41 -17.34 -2.13
C ALA A 170 -13.64 -18.85 -2.09
N ILE A 171 -14.07 -19.41 -3.22
CA ILE A 171 -14.20 -20.86 -3.42
C ILE A 171 -13.10 -21.31 -4.38
N TRP A 172 -12.34 -22.33 -4.00
CA TRP A 172 -11.37 -22.97 -4.90
C TRP A 172 -12.10 -23.84 -5.93
N ASN A 173 -11.93 -23.57 -7.22
CA ASN A 173 -12.60 -24.33 -8.28
C ASN A 173 -11.69 -25.39 -8.96
N GLY A 174 -10.45 -25.54 -8.51
CA GLY A 174 -9.45 -26.43 -9.09
C GLY A 174 -8.41 -25.74 -9.98
N GLU A 175 -8.70 -24.53 -10.43
CA GLU A 175 -7.79 -23.72 -11.27
C GLU A 175 -7.54 -22.32 -10.69
N GLY A 176 -8.53 -21.77 -9.98
CA GLY A 176 -8.52 -20.42 -9.44
C GLY A 176 -9.49 -20.25 -8.28
N PHE A 177 -9.52 -19.03 -7.76
CA PHE A 177 -10.42 -18.63 -6.69
C PHE A 177 -11.60 -17.83 -7.23
N GLU A 178 -12.80 -18.30 -6.92
CA GLU A 178 -14.05 -17.58 -7.19
C GLU A 178 -14.39 -16.70 -6.00
N ILE A 179 -14.04 -15.41 -6.09
CA ILE A 179 -14.24 -14.43 -5.03
C ILE A 179 -15.74 -14.18 -4.83
N GLN A 180 -16.23 -14.43 -3.62
CA GLN A 180 -17.67 -14.41 -3.29
C GLN A 180 -18.20 -12.99 -3.01
N PHE A 181 -17.50 -11.96 -3.49
CA PHE A 181 -17.81 -10.57 -3.21
C PHE A 181 -18.94 -10.09 -4.11
N GLN A 182 -20.01 -9.56 -3.49
CA GLN A 182 -21.05 -8.82 -4.18
C GLN A 182 -20.96 -7.36 -3.74
N PRO A 183 -20.63 -6.42 -4.64
CA PRO A 183 -20.64 -5.01 -4.27
C PRO A 183 -22.07 -4.61 -3.89
N PRO A 184 -22.26 -3.75 -2.88
CA PRO A 184 -23.58 -3.21 -2.58
C PRO A 184 -24.14 -2.55 -3.84
N GLN A 185 -25.32 -3.00 -4.28
CA GLN A 185 -26.10 -2.28 -5.28
C GLN A 185 -26.49 -0.94 -4.65
N TYR A 186 -25.85 0.14 -5.07
CA TYR A 186 -26.40 1.46 -4.84
C TYR A 186 -27.51 1.63 -5.87
N ASP A 187 -28.76 1.60 -5.42
CA ASP A 187 -29.89 2.02 -6.23
C ASP A 187 -29.56 3.41 -6.79
N VAL A 188 -29.38 3.48 -8.10
CA VAL A 188 -29.37 4.75 -8.81
C VAL A 188 -30.82 5.22 -8.72
N ILE A 189 -31.14 6.02 -7.68
CA ILE A 189 -32.37 6.79 -7.65
C ILE A 189 -32.22 7.83 -8.77
N GLY A 190 -32.64 7.43 -9.96
CA GLY A 190 -32.89 8.31 -11.10
C GLY A 190 -34.30 8.88 -11.04
#